data_AF-A0A7S2SZ19-F1
#
_entry.id   AF-A0A7S2SZ19-F1
#
_cell.length_a   1.000
_cell.length_b   1.000
_cell.length_c   1.000
_cell.angle_alpha   90.00
_cell.angle_beta   90.00
_cell.angle_gamma   90.00
#
_symmetry.space_group_name_H-M   'P 1'
#
loop_
_entity.id
_entity.type
_entity.pdbx_description
1 polymer ?
#
loop_
_entity_poly.entity_id
_entity_poly.type
_entity_poly.pdbx_seq_one_letter_code
_entity_poly.pdbx_strand_id
1 'polypeptide(L)'
;DRCRVGRTLNRTPRGVGRRVLTTRKVFPLPLEMGDLQIQGGLLGSAAVVAACVGGWAWELGNCEPANAGRAVTGSGGGRTYVLGVVPFFLATPFFARATFRTEIIKGRVWGFEQKQGIGLGLNTSVNTRMTILRLRCGGLLVYNPIAPTKECRNLVRELEEELGELVQLIVLPTTLYEHKQFLKPFSKAFPQARVLVSPGQYTWPINLGSRNAGCAKAELLSDQLQLPDEIECAVLDLPPIGLSQIVRFSEAALFHPELKVLMVCDAVISVGKKPVVPISRRDLEEWADDRNTAITGLRLLGLFGVRERWNDLRAARSLKQQDPAERGAEKCAMSLGWQRMAMTSLYFGQADVLRPSKSFEQLSSRLVVPPVLGTLVYGPGKTDEVAAVVEKWSGKVAEWKFSTV
;
A
#
# COMPACT_ATOMS: atom_id res chain seq x y z
N ASP A 1 52.62 -36.08 -11.47
CA ASP A 1 52.82 -36.45 -10.04
C ASP A 1 51.54 -36.17 -9.27
N ARG A 2 50.59 -37.12 -9.15
CA ARG A 2 50.45 -38.18 -8.13
C ARG A 2 50.63 -37.73 -6.67
N CYS A 3 49.62 -38.12 -5.88
CA CYS A 3 49.61 -38.43 -4.44
C CYS A 3 49.34 -37.25 -3.46
N ARG A 4 48.62 -37.39 -2.36
CA ARG A 4 47.64 -38.37 -1.81
C ARG A 4 47.17 -37.80 -0.45
N VAL A 5 45.89 -37.98 -0.15
CA VAL A 5 45.26 -38.37 1.14
C VAL A 5 46.08 -38.29 2.44
N GLY A 6 45.46 -37.72 3.49
CA GLY A 6 45.79 -38.01 4.89
C GLY A 6 44.75 -37.49 5.90
N ARG A 7 43.80 -38.34 6.32
CA ARG A 7 43.03 -38.21 7.57
C ARG A 7 43.87 -38.83 8.71
N THR A 8 43.88 -38.24 9.91
CA THR A 8 43.21 -38.77 11.13
C THR A 8 43.66 -38.12 12.46
N LEU A 9 42.66 -37.99 13.35
CA LEU A 9 42.65 -38.22 14.81
C LEU A 9 43.17 -37.19 15.84
N ASN A 10 42.18 -36.63 16.55
CA ASN A 10 41.97 -36.59 18.01
C ASN A 10 43.14 -36.23 18.95
N ARG A 11 42.92 -35.16 19.73
CA ARG A 11 43.01 -35.20 21.21
C ARG A 11 42.31 -33.99 21.85
N THR A 12 41.41 -34.27 22.78
CA THR A 12 40.85 -33.37 23.79
C THR A 12 41.88 -33.03 24.87
N PRO A 13 41.67 -31.94 25.63
CA PRO A 13 41.43 -32.14 27.06
C PRO A 13 40.25 -31.32 27.64
N ARG A 14 39.76 -31.84 28.77
CA ARG A 14 38.67 -31.36 29.63
C ARG A 14 39.09 -30.21 30.55
N GLY A 15 38.11 -29.41 30.97
CA GLY A 15 38.15 -28.54 32.16
C GLY A 15 37.07 -27.44 32.09
N VAL A 16 35.82 -27.72 32.44
CA VAL A 16 35.16 -27.50 33.76
C VAL A 16 35.15 -26.02 34.19
N GLY A 17 33.96 -25.40 34.06
CA GLY A 17 33.59 -24.14 34.71
C GLY A 17 32.06 -24.00 34.75
N ARG A 18 31.47 -24.18 35.94
CA ARG A 18 30.03 -24.15 36.26
C ARG A 18 29.49 -22.71 36.39
N ARG A 19 28.16 -22.60 36.27
CA ARG A 19 27.17 -21.59 36.79
C ARG A 19 26.55 -20.71 35.69
N VAL A 20 25.25 -20.43 35.63
CA VAL A 20 24.06 -20.73 36.45
C VAL A 20 22.85 -20.64 35.50
N LEU A 21 22.00 -21.67 35.48
CA LEU A 21 20.67 -21.65 34.87
C LEU A 21 19.68 -21.10 35.90
N THR A 22 19.12 -19.92 35.66
CA THR A 22 17.92 -19.46 36.37
C THR A 22 16.69 -19.87 35.58
N THR A 23 15.99 -20.84 36.14
CA THR A 23 14.63 -21.26 35.80
C THR A 23 13.61 -20.19 36.18
N ARG A 24 12.68 -19.87 35.29
CA ARG A 24 11.35 -19.36 35.66
C ARG A 24 10.29 -20.19 34.93
N LYS A 25 9.52 -20.95 35.72
CA LYS A 25 8.30 -21.68 35.32
C LYS A 25 7.16 -20.68 35.08
N VAL A 26 6.53 -20.70 33.90
CA VAL A 26 5.24 -21.34 33.54
C VAL A 26 3.99 -20.56 33.99
N PHE A 27 3.22 -20.08 32.99
CA PHE A 27 1.75 -20.15 32.93
C PHE A 27 1.33 -20.23 31.44
N PRO A 28 0.77 -21.35 30.95
CA PRO A 28 0.09 -21.40 29.66
C PRO A 28 -1.43 -21.38 29.91
N LEU A 29 -2.13 -20.42 29.32
CA LEU A 29 -3.57 -20.50 29.13
C LEU A 29 -3.81 -20.99 27.69
N PRO A 30 -4.46 -22.14 27.46
CA PRO A 30 -4.89 -22.53 26.14
C PRO A 30 -6.18 -21.77 25.80
N LEU A 31 -6.17 -21.02 24.70
CA LEU A 31 -7.40 -20.61 24.02
C LEU A 31 -7.67 -21.68 22.95
N GLU A 32 -8.63 -22.56 23.23
CA GLU A 32 -9.19 -23.47 22.23
C GLU A 32 -9.85 -22.65 21.12
N MET A 33 -9.42 -22.89 19.88
CA MET A 33 -10.15 -22.45 18.69
C MET A 33 -11.32 -23.40 18.47
N GLY A 34 -12.52 -22.94 18.79
CA GLY A 34 -13.76 -23.62 18.42
C GLY A 34 -13.97 -23.56 16.91
N ASP A 35 -14.19 -24.73 16.31
CA ASP A 35 -14.58 -24.93 14.93
C ASP A 35 -15.86 -24.15 14.59
N LEU A 36 -15.77 -23.21 13.63
CA LEU A 36 -16.94 -22.59 13.03
C LEU A 36 -17.11 -23.12 11.60
N GLN A 37 -17.91 -24.18 11.46
CA GLN A 37 -18.44 -24.64 10.18
C GLN A 37 -19.37 -23.56 9.60
N ILE A 38 -18.98 -22.97 8.47
CA ILE A 38 -19.87 -22.10 7.68
C ILE A 38 -20.56 -22.97 6.63
N GLN A 39 -21.84 -23.26 6.86
CA GLN A 39 -22.74 -23.82 5.85
C GLN A 39 -23.11 -22.74 4.83
N GLY A 40 -23.10 -23.14 3.56
CA GLY A 40 -23.39 -22.29 2.41
C GLY A 40 -24.87 -21.92 2.28
N GLY A 41 -25.10 -20.77 1.64
CA GLY A 41 -26.41 -20.31 1.20
C GLY A 41 -26.23 -19.18 0.20
N LEU A 42 -26.45 -19.49 -1.07
CA LEU A 42 -26.38 -18.59 -2.22
C LEU A 42 -27.71 -17.85 -2.41
N LEU A 43 -27.64 -16.69 -3.07
CA LEU A 43 -28.67 -16.00 -3.87
C LEU A 43 -29.62 -14.99 -3.20
N GLY A 44 -29.70 -13.80 -3.83
CA GLY A 44 -30.72 -12.79 -3.59
C GLY A 44 -30.38 -11.45 -4.25
N SER A 45 -30.58 -11.38 -5.57
CA SER A 45 -30.26 -10.26 -6.46
C SER A 45 -31.05 -8.96 -6.23
N ALA A 46 -30.45 -7.85 -6.70
CA ALA A 46 -31.09 -6.73 -7.40
C ALA A 46 -32.22 -5.95 -6.72
N ALA A 47 -31.88 -4.79 -6.12
CA ALA A 47 -32.60 -3.52 -6.28
C ALA A 47 -31.87 -2.40 -5.53
N VAL A 48 -31.72 -1.26 -6.21
CA VAL A 48 -31.53 0.14 -5.74
C VAL A 48 -30.46 0.82 -6.58
N VAL A 49 -30.85 1.10 -7.83
CA VAL A 49 -30.28 2.15 -8.69
C VAL A 49 -31.39 3.18 -8.82
N ALA A 50 -31.22 4.35 -8.21
CA ALA A 50 -31.74 5.66 -8.64
C ALA A 50 -31.71 6.62 -7.45
N ALA A 51 -30.86 7.65 -7.55
CA ALA A 51 -31.02 9.01 -7.01
C ALA A 51 -29.68 9.55 -6.50
N CYS A 52 -29.11 10.48 -7.27
CA CYS A 52 -28.38 11.69 -6.84
C CYS A 52 -27.39 12.10 -7.94
N VAL A 53 -27.93 12.50 -9.10
CA VAL A 53 -27.27 13.46 -9.99
C VAL A 53 -27.76 14.83 -9.52
N GLY A 54 -26.93 15.54 -8.78
CA GLY A 54 -27.16 16.91 -8.34
C GLY A 54 -25.81 17.59 -8.26
N GLY A 55 -25.50 18.40 -9.28
CA GLY A 55 -24.25 19.13 -9.38
C GLY A 55 -24.11 20.16 -8.27
N TRP A 56 -22.96 20.16 -7.61
CA TRP A 56 -22.49 21.25 -6.79
C TRP A 56 -20.98 21.38 -7.01
N ALA A 57 -20.60 22.33 -7.87
CA ALA A 57 -19.24 22.81 -7.97
C ALA A 57 -18.97 23.75 -6.78
N TRP A 58 -17.91 23.49 -6.02
CA TRP A 58 -17.37 24.44 -5.06
C TRP A 58 -15.85 24.46 -5.17
N GLU A 59 -15.31 25.67 -5.17
CA GLU A 59 -13.90 26.02 -5.31
C GLU A 59 -13.05 25.38 -4.20
N LEU A 60 -11.97 24.71 -4.62
CA LEU A 60 -10.96 24.19 -3.70
C LEU A 60 -10.08 25.33 -3.22
N GLY A 61 -10.25 25.72 -1.96
CA GLY A 61 -9.31 26.59 -1.27
C GLY A 61 -7.91 26.00 -1.25
N ASN A 62 -6.94 26.79 -1.74
CA ASN A 62 -5.52 26.49 -1.72
C ASN A 62 -5.05 26.12 -0.31
N CYS A 63 -4.54 24.90 -0.15
CA CYS A 63 -3.71 24.51 0.97
C CYS A 63 -2.53 23.71 0.42
N GLU A 64 -1.44 24.42 0.13
CA GLU A 64 -0.23 23.85 -0.45
C GLU A 64 0.41 22.80 0.49
N PRO A 65 0.86 21.66 -0.05
CA PRO A 65 1.79 20.76 0.63
C PRO A 65 3.17 21.40 0.68
N ALA A 66 3.83 21.35 1.84
CA ALA A 66 5.25 21.65 1.90
C ALA A 66 6.01 20.50 1.19
N ASN A 67 6.77 20.86 0.16
CA ASN A 67 7.66 20.03 -0.68
C ASN A 67 7.04 19.20 -1.82
N ALA A 68 5.80 19.45 -2.24
CA ALA A 68 5.32 18.95 -3.53
C ALA A 68 5.31 20.10 -4.55
N GLY A 69 5.91 19.91 -5.73
CA GLY A 69 5.62 20.78 -6.87
C GLY A 69 4.10 20.92 -7.04
N ARG A 70 3.62 22.09 -7.48
CA ARG A 70 2.18 22.41 -7.57
C ARG A 70 1.44 21.27 -8.28
N ALA A 71 0.60 20.52 -7.54
CA ALA A 71 -0.15 19.41 -8.09
C ALA A 71 -1.09 19.93 -9.19
N VAL A 72 -0.91 19.43 -10.41
CA VAL A 72 -1.73 19.81 -11.56
C VAL A 72 -2.83 18.76 -11.73
N THR A 73 -4.06 19.23 -11.93
CA THR A 73 -5.18 18.39 -12.35
C THR A 73 -5.56 18.77 -13.78
N GLY A 74 -5.97 17.79 -14.59
CA GLY A 74 -6.42 18.06 -15.96
C GLY A 74 -7.70 18.91 -15.98
N SER A 75 -7.98 19.56 -17.12
CA SER A 75 -9.26 20.26 -17.33
C SER A 75 -10.42 19.32 -16.98
N GLY A 76 -11.40 19.77 -16.18
CA GLY A 76 -12.31 18.95 -15.35
C GLY A 76 -13.24 17.89 -15.99
N GLY A 77 -12.93 17.36 -17.18
CA GLY A 77 -13.62 16.24 -17.83
C GLY A 77 -12.85 14.91 -17.79
N GLY A 78 -13.54 13.79 -18.02
CA GLY A 78 -12.89 12.50 -18.29
C GLY A 78 -12.47 11.65 -17.08
N ARG A 79 -13.00 11.97 -15.90
CA ARG A 79 -12.73 11.25 -14.63
C ARG A 79 -13.45 9.92 -14.49
N THR A 80 -14.45 9.66 -15.35
CA THR A 80 -15.28 8.46 -15.28
C THR A 80 -14.45 7.19 -15.49
N TYR A 81 -14.55 6.28 -14.54
CA TYR A 81 -13.93 4.95 -14.60
C TYR A 81 -14.77 3.98 -13.79
N VAL A 82 -15.18 2.88 -14.41
CA VAL A 82 -15.97 1.83 -13.75
C VAL A 82 -15.04 0.66 -13.44
N LEU A 83 -15.01 0.25 -12.18
CA LEU A 83 -14.21 -0.89 -11.73
C LEU A 83 -14.79 -2.20 -12.28
N GLY A 84 -13.95 -2.97 -12.97
CA GLY A 84 -14.41 -4.04 -13.86
C GLY A 84 -14.63 -5.42 -13.24
N VAL A 85 -14.46 -5.65 -11.93
CA VAL A 85 -14.52 -7.02 -11.36
C VAL A 85 -15.14 -7.07 -9.96
N VAL A 86 -16.08 -8.01 -9.78
CA VAL A 86 -16.78 -8.39 -8.52
C VAL A 86 -15.96 -9.49 -7.81
N PRO A 87 -15.86 -9.51 -6.47
CA PRO A 87 -16.74 -8.87 -5.48
C PRO A 87 -16.18 -7.56 -4.89
N PHE A 88 -15.24 -6.90 -5.58
CA PHE A 88 -14.61 -5.69 -5.07
C PHE A 88 -15.30 -4.40 -5.53
N PHE A 89 -16.63 -4.44 -5.68
CA PHE A 89 -17.49 -3.24 -5.70
C PHE A 89 -17.34 -2.37 -4.43
N LEU A 90 -16.61 -2.90 -3.46
CA LEU A 90 -16.13 -2.34 -2.22
C LEU A 90 -14.84 -1.54 -2.37
N ALA A 91 -14.46 -1.07 -3.55
CA ALA A 91 -13.35 -0.13 -3.71
C ALA A 91 -13.86 1.25 -4.13
N THR A 92 -13.47 2.28 -3.40
CA THR A 92 -13.87 3.67 -3.65
C THR A 92 -12.71 4.47 -4.27
N PRO A 93 -13.00 5.50 -5.08
CA PRO A 93 -14.30 5.84 -5.65
C PRO A 93 -14.68 4.88 -6.80
N PHE A 94 -15.98 4.62 -6.93
CA PHE A 94 -16.49 3.61 -7.87
C PHE A 94 -16.70 4.15 -9.30
N PHE A 95 -17.07 5.43 -9.44
CA PHE A 95 -17.46 6.01 -10.74
C PHE A 95 -16.49 7.05 -11.29
N ALA A 96 -15.81 7.82 -10.43
CA ALA A 96 -14.98 8.94 -10.86
C ALA A 96 -13.68 8.99 -10.06
N ARG A 97 -12.55 9.03 -10.78
CA ARG A 97 -11.20 9.12 -10.21
C ARG A 97 -10.51 10.35 -10.78
N ALA A 98 -10.26 11.32 -9.91
CA ALA A 98 -9.43 12.46 -10.25
C ALA A 98 -7.95 12.06 -10.13
N THR A 99 -7.15 12.43 -11.13
CA THR A 99 -5.72 12.23 -11.17
C THR A 99 -4.99 13.53 -10.85
N PHE A 100 -4.09 13.47 -9.88
CA PHE A 100 -3.21 14.57 -9.49
C PHE A 100 -1.80 14.26 -9.99
N ARG A 101 -1.22 15.12 -10.82
CA ARG A 101 0.17 15.01 -11.28
C ARG A 101 1.05 15.91 -10.42
N THR A 102 2.07 15.36 -9.78
CA THR A 102 3.10 16.08 -9.04
C THR A 102 4.45 15.86 -9.69
N GLU A 103 5.25 16.91 -9.82
CA GLU A 103 6.64 16.78 -10.25
C GLU A 103 7.51 16.60 -9.00
N ILE A 104 8.11 15.41 -8.85
CA ILE A 104 8.93 15.03 -7.69
C ILE A 104 10.38 15.45 -7.91
N ILE A 105 10.92 15.17 -9.10
CA ILE A 105 12.22 15.66 -9.55
C ILE A 105 12.01 16.32 -10.90
N LYS A 106 12.40 17.60 -10.98
CA LYS A 106 12.17 18.44 -12.16
C LYS A 106 12.66 17.77 -13.45
N GLY A 107 11.76 17.61 -14.42
CA GLY A 107 12.03 17.04 -15.73
C GLY A 107 12.42 15.56 -15.74
N ARG A 108 12.32 14.86 -14.60
CA ARG A 108 12.82 13.48 -14.45
C ARG A 108 11.84 12.52 -13.80
N VAL A 109 11.10 12.94 -12.77
CA VAL A 109 10.23 12.06 -11.98
C VAL A 109 8.92 12.76 -11.66
N TRP A 110 7.81 12.08 -11.92
CA TRP A 110 6.45 12.56 -11.64
C TRP A 110 5.67 11.53 -10.85
N GLY A 111 4.93 11.99 -9.84
CA GLY A 111 3.90 11.24 -9.15
C GLY A 111 2.55 11.48 -9.81
N PHE A 112 1.75 10.42 -9.93
CA PHE A 112 0.36 10.46 -10.35
C PHE A 112 -0.46 9.77 -9.28
N GLU A 113 -1.32 10.53 -8.60
CA GLU A 113 -2.11 10.02 -7.49
C GLU A 113 -3.61 10.02 -7.79
N GLN A 114 -4.28 8.96 -7.35
CA GLN A 114 -5.73 8.83 -7.38
C GLN A 114 -6.25 8.40 -6.01
N LYS A 115 -7.43 8.89 -5.63
CA LYS A 115 -8.15 8.40 -4.44
C LYS A 115 -8.38 6.89 -4.57
N GLN A 116 -8.07 6.15 -3.52
CA GLN A 116 -8.31 4.71 -3.38
C GLN A 116 -8.79 4.43 -1.96
N GLY A 117 -9.88 3.70 -1.80
CA GLY A 117 -10.44 3.37 -0.48
C GLY A 117 -11.20 2.05 -0.48
N ILE A 118 -11.64 1.63 0.70
CA ILE A 118 -12.46 0.43 0.89
C ILE A 118 -13.92 0.84 1.18
N GLY A 119 -14.80 0.56 0.23
CA GLY A 119 -16.24 0.81 0.16
C GLY A 119 -17.15 -0.12 0.96
N LEU A 120 -16.68 -0.73 2.05
CA LEU A 120 -17.54 -1.47 3.02
C LEU A 120 -18.11 -0.54 4.12
N GLY A 121 -18.44 0.70 3.80
CA GLY A 121 -18.86 1.67 4.82
C GLY A 121 -17.76 2.05 5.82
N LEU A 122 -16.49 1.70 5.55
CA LEU A 122 -15.35 2.16 6.35
C LEU A 122 -14.94 3.60 6.01
N ASN A 123 -15.36 4.13 4.85
CA ASN A 123 -15.00 5.46 4.31
C ASN A 123 -13.50 5.82 4.42
N THR A 124 -12.59 4.84 4.54
CA THR A 124 -11.15 5.07 4.53
C THR A 124 -10.72 5.46 3.14
N SER A 125 -10.12 6.64 2.99
CA SER A 125 -9.70 7.17 1.70
C SER A 125 -8.21 7.50 1.71
N VAL A 126 -7.41 6.71 1.01
CA VAL A 126 -6.00 6.97 0.77
C VAL A 126 -5.74 7.30 -0.69
N ASN A 127 -4.49 7.45 -1.06
CA ASN A 127 -4.07 7.53 -2.44
C ASN A 127 -3.43 6.20 -2.89
N THR A 128 -3.66 5.83 -4.15
CA THR A 128 -2.74 4.98 -4.90
C THR A 128 -1.85 5.88 -5.75
N ARG A 129 -0.59 5.50 -5.93
CA ARG A 129 0.40 6.27 -6.69
C ARG A 129 0.95 5.44 -7.83
N MET A 130 0.96 6.05 -9.02
CA MET A 130 1.79 5.69 -10.16
C MET A 130 2.96 6.66 -10.23
N THR A 131 4.16 6.17 -10.48
CA THR A 131 5.35 7.02 -10.66
C THR A 131 5.79 6.93 -12.12
N ILE A 132 6.04 8.06 -12.75
CA ILE A 132 6.63 8.13 -14.09
C ILE A 132 8.06 8.64 -13.96
N LEU A 133 8.99 7.92 -14.58
CA LEU A 133 10.41 8.20 -14.58
C LEU A 133 10.89 8.36 -16.02
N ARG A 134 11.60 9.45 -16.32
CA ARG A 134 12.24 9.66 -17.61
C ARG A 134 13.58 8.92 -17.67
N LEU A 135 13.71 8.04 -18.65
CA LEU A 135 14.92 7.26 -18.90
C LEU A 135 15.93 8.08 -19.72
N ARG A 136 17.22 7.90 -19.44
CA ARG A 136 18.32 8.55 -20.17
C ARG A 136 18.48 8.04 -21.59
N CYS A 137 18.16 6.77 -21.83
CA CYS A 137 18.10 6.20 -23.18
C CYS A 137 16.90 6.70 -24.00
N GLY A 138 16.09 7.60 -23.43
CA GLY A 138 14.84 8.08 -23.97
C GLY A 138 13.67 7.20 -23.57
N GLY A 139 12.50 7.82 -23.41
CA GLY A 139 11.25 7.14 -23.08
C GLY A 139 10.92 7.19 -21.59
N LEU A 140 9.68 6.81 -21.29
CA LEU A 140 9.14 6.86 -19.93
C LEU A 140 8.95 5.45 -19.36
N LEU A 141 9.37 5.27 -18.12
CA LEU A 141 9.04 4.13 -17.27
C LEU A 141 7.87 4.52 -16.37
N VAL A 142 6.79 3.74 -16.44
CA VAL A 142 5.62 3.83 -15.57
C VAL A 142 5.70 2.75 -14.52
N TYR A 143 5.82 3.12 -13.25
CA TYR A 143 5.83 2.22 -12.10
C TYR A 143 4.47 2.28 -11.39
N ASN A 144 3.88 1.11 -11.11
CA ASN A 144 2.62 0.95 -10.41
C ASN A 144 1.42 1.68 -11.06
N PRO A 145 0.96 1.26 -12.26
CA PRO A 145 -0.07 1.99 -13.00
C PRO A 145 -1.39 2.13 -12.22
N ILE A 146 -1.98 3.32 -12.29
CA ILE A 146 -3.30 3.65 -11.70
C ILE A 146 -4.42 3.59 -12.75
N ALA A 147 -5.66 3.88 -12.37
CA ALA A 147 -6.78 3.80 -13.30
C ALA A 147 -6.56 4.74 -14.51
N PRO A 148 -6.55 4.22 -15.75
CA PRO A 148 -6.31 5.00 -16.95
C PRO A 148 -7.58 5.77 -17.35
N THR A 149 -8.06 6.66 -16.48
CA THR A 149 -9.13 7.61 -16.82
C THR A 149 -8.72 8.48 -18.01
N LYS A 150 -9.68 9.11 -18.70
CA LYS A 150 -9.32 10.01 -19.80
C LYS A 150 -8.44 11.16 -19.29
N GLU A 151 -8.71 11.67 -18.08
CA GLU A 151 -7.86 12.66 -17.42
C GLU A 151 -6.43 12.13 -17.19
N CYS A 152 -6.28 10.93 -16.63
CA CYS A 152 -4.97 10.30 -16.43
C CYS A 152 -4.20 10.15 -17.73
N ARG A 153 -4.86 9.63 -18.79
CA ARG A 153 -4.22 9.41 -20.08
C ARG A 153 -3.80 10.70 -20.75
N ASN A 154 -4.61 11.76 -20.63
CA ASN A 154 -4.27 13.06 -21.18
C ASN A 154 -3.03 13.65 -20.48
N LEU A 155 -2.97 13.60 -19.15
CA LEU A 155 -1.81 14.08 -18.39
C LEU A 155 -0.51 13.32 -18.73
N VAL A 156 -0.61 12.02 -19.04
CA VAL A 156 0.55 11.25 -19.52
C VAL A 156 0.93 11.65 -20.94
N ARG A 157 -0.04 11.83 -21.84
CA ARG A 157 0.23 12.28 -23.23
C ARG A 157 0.82 13.68 -23.29
N GLU A 158 0.37 14.59 -22.42
CA GLU A 158 0.97 15.91 -22.24
C GLU A 158 2.45 15.78 -21.87
N LEU A 159 2.81 14.86 -20.97
CA LEU A 159 4.24 14.59 -20.67
C LEU A 159 4.99 14.00 -21.88
N GLU A 160 4.38 13.07 -22.62
CA GLU A 160 4.99 12.51 -23.82
C GLU A 160 5.27 13.59 -24.88
N GLU A 161 4.33 14.52 -25.07
CA GLU A 161 4.43 15.67 -25.99
C GLU A 161 5.47 16.69 -25.51
N GLU A 162 5.45 17.06 -24.22
CA GLU A 162 6.40 18.01 -23.62
C GLU A 162 7.85 17.51 -23.69
N LEU A 163 8.07 16.20 -23.53
CA LEU A 163 9.40 15.61 -23.49
C LEU A 163 9.87 15.06 -24.84
N GLY A 164 8.95 14.84 -25.78
CA GLY A 164 9.23 14.13 -27.04
C GLY A 164 9.53 12.64 -26.84
N GLU A 165 9.04 12.04 -25.75
CA GLU A 165 9.40 10.70 -25.31
C GLU A 165 8.16 9.89 -24.94
N LEU A 166 8.01 8.71 -25.55
CA LEU A 166 6.86 7.83 -25.33
C LEU A 166 7.04 6.93 -24.10
N VAL A 167 5.93 6.44 -23.54
CA VAL A 167 5.95 5.36 -22.56
C VAL A 167 6.52 4.08 -23.19
N GLN A 168 7.64 3.62 -22.64
CA GLN A 168 8.34 2.41 -23.12
C GLN A 168 8.18 1.22 -22.18
N LEU A 169 8.08 1.47 -20.87
CA LEU A 169 8.00 0.42 -19.85
C LEU A 169 6.83 0.69 -18.91
N ILE A 170 6.03 -0.34 -18.65
CA ILE A 170 4.99 -0.35 -17.62
C ILE A 170 5.31 -1.47 -16.64
N VAL A 171 5.51 -1.13 -15.39
CA VAL A 171 5.92 -2.04 -14.32
C VAL A 171 4.77 -2.19 -13.32
N LEU A 172 4.22 -3.38 -13.19
CA LEU A 172 3.38 -3.76 -12.04
C LEU A 172 4.29 -4.38 -10.97
N PRO A 173 4.58 -3.67 -9.87
CA PRO A 173 5.55 -4.14 -8.92
C PRO A 173 5.00 -5.16 -7.94
N THR A 174 3.69 -5.30 -7.78
CA THR A 174 3.11 -6.10 -6.70
C THR A 174 2.02 -7.06 -7.17
N THR A 175 1.82 -8.16 -6.43
CA THR A 175 0.70 -9.08 -6.62
C THR A 175 -0.60 -8.59 -6.00
N LEU A 176 -0.54 -7.54 -5.18
CA LEU A 176 -1.69 -6.95 -4.50
C LEU A 176 -2.71 -6.40 -5.50
N TYR A 177 -3.96 -6.80 -5.30
CA TYR A 177 -5.03 -6.65 -6.28
C TYR A 177 -5.38 -5.18 -6.55
N GLU A 178 -5.38 -4.36 -5.51
CA GLU A 178 -5.69 -2.94 -5.50
C GLU A 178 -4.82 -2.13 -6.46
N HIS A 179 -3.58 -2.58 -6.68
CA HIS A 179 -2.62 -2.01 -7.62
C HIS A 179 -2.67 -2.72 -8.99
N LYS A 180 -2.84 -4.04 -8.97
CA LYS A 180 -2.87 -4.89 -10.17
C LYS A 180 -4.03 -4.62 -11.12
N GLN A 181 -5.21 -4.31 -10.59
CA GLN A 181 -6.44 -4.20 -11.37
C GLN A 181 -6.37 -3.21 -12.54
N PHE A 182 -5.49 -2.22 -12.46
CA PHE A 182 -5.33 -1.19 -13.49
C PHE A 182 -4.32 -1.55 -14.58
N LEU A 183 -3.49 -2.58 -14.39
CA LEU A 183 -2.44 -2.95 -15.33
C LEU A 183 -2.99 -3.20 -16.74
N LYS A 184 -3.96 -4.10 -16.88
CA LYS A 184 -4.56 -4.48 -18.17
C LYS A 184 -5.18 -3.29 -18.92
N PRO A 185 -6.06 -2.48 -18.31
CA PRO A 185 -6.61 -1.33 -19.02
C PRO A 185 -5.54 -0.26 -19.31
N PHE A 186 -4.53 -0.09 -18.45
CA PHE A 186 -3.46 0.87 -18.67
C PHE A 186 -2.54 0.44 -19.83
N SER A 187 -2.17 -0.83 -19.91
CA SER A 187 -1.37 -1.36 -21.03
C SER A 187 -2.09 -1.26 -22.37
N LYS A 188 -3.43 -1.39 -22.39
CA LYS A 188 -4.23 -1.13 -23.60
C LYS A 188 -4.19 0.34 -24.03
N ALA A 189 -4.06 1.27 -23.10
CA ALA A 189 -3.97 2.70 -23.40
C ALA A 189 -2.60 3.10 -23.98
N PHE A 190 -1.55 2.35 -23.64
CA PHE A 190 -0.17 2.56 -24.11
C PHE A 190 0.39 1.26 -24.72
N PRO A 191 -0.14 0.82 -25.88
CA PRO A 191 0.10 -0.53 -26.40
C PRO A 191 1.52 -0.79 -26.92
N GLN A 192 2.33 0.26 -27.11
CA GLN A 192 3.73 0.15 -27.54
C GLN A 192 4.67 -0.16 -26.38
N ALA A 193 4.23 0.06 -25.15
CA ALA A 193 5.06 -0.16 -23.97
C ALA A 193 5.21 -1.66 -23.68
N ARG A 194 6.42 -2.07 -23.32
CA ARG A 194 6.69 -3.38 -22.73
C ARG A 194 6.11 -3.42 -21.32
N VAL A 195 5.50 -4.54 -20.97
CA VAL A 195 4.83 -4.72 -19.67
C VAL A 195 5.63 -5.69 -18.83
N LEU A 196 6.12 -5.22 -17.68
CA LEU A 196 6.84 -6.00 -16.69
C LEU A 196 5.97 -6.20 -15.45
N VAL A 197 5.94 -7.40 -14.90
CA VAL A 197 5.15 -7.72 -13.71
C VAL A 197 5.98 -8.48 -12.68
N SER A 198 5.75 -8.24 -11.39
CA SER A 198 6.35 -9.07 -10.35
C SER A 198 5.99 -10.55 -10.52
N PRO A 199 6.80 -11.50 -10.04
CA PRO A 199 6.44 -12.91 -10.03
C PRO A 199 5.22 -13.17 -9.13
N GLY A 200 4.63 -14.36 -9.24
CA GLY A 200 3.51 -14.74 -8.38
C GLY A 200 2.16 -14.15 -8.74
N GLN A 201 2.05 -13.47 -9.89
CA GLN A 201 0.78 -12.96 -10.38
C GLN A 201 -0.21 -14.11 -10.63
N TYR A 202 -1.44 -13.90 -10.17
CA TYR A 202 -2.55 -14.85 -10.28
C TYR A 202 -3.76 -14.24 -11.02
N THR A 203 -4.73 -15.04 -11.44
CA THR A 203 -6.03 -14.51 -11.87
C THR A 203 -7.15 -15.20 -11.09
N TRP A 204 -8.31 -14.54 -11.02
CA TRP A 204 -9.49 -15.04 -10.31
C TRP A 204 -10.70 -14.99 -11.25
N PRO A 205 -11.62 -15.98 -11.21
CA PRO A 205 -11.63 -17.16 -10.34
C PRO A 205 -10.68 -18.27 -10.80
N ILE A 206 -10.25 -18.25 -12.06
CA ILE A 206 -9.32 -19.23 -12.64
C ILE A 206 -7.94 -18.61 -12.67
N ASN A 207 -6.93 -19.31 -12.15
CA ASN A 207 -5.54 -18.85 -12.18
C ASN A 207 -4.86 -19.20 -13.52
N LEU A 208 -4.59 -18.18 -14.33
CA LEU A 208 -3.93 -18.28 -15.65
C LEU A 208 -2.41 -18.07 -15.54
N GLY A 209 -1.88 -17.96 -14.31
CA GLY A 209 -0.46 -17.79 -14.03
C GLY A 209 0.07 -16.39 -14.37
N SER A 210 1.36 -16.19 -14.08
CA SER A 210 1.95 -14.85 -14.08
C SER A 210 2.16 -14.24 -15.47
N ARG A 211 2.32 -15.09 -16.49
CA ARG A 211 2.44 -14.67 -17.90
C ARG A 211 1.14 -14.08 -18.47
N ASN A 212 0.02 -14.29 -17.76
CA ASN A 212 -1.31 -13.83 -18.13
C ASN A 212 -1.95 -13.01 -16.99
N ALA A 213 -1.19 -12.16 -16.29
CA ALA A 213 -1.61 -11.29 -15.17
C ALA A 213 -2.72 -10.27 -15.54
N GLY A 214 -3.76 -10.70 -16.26
CA GLY A 214 -4.69 -9.88 -17.02
C GLY A 214 -4.14 -9.41 -18.37
N CYS A 215 -2.83 -9.49 -18.63
CA CYS A 215 -2.16 -8.96 -19.82
C CYS A 215 -1.36 -10.06 -20.54
N ALA A 216 -1.66 -10.33 -21.82
CA ALA A 216 -1.09 -11.47 -22.58
C ALA A 216 0.39 -11.30 -23.00
N LYS A 217 0.98 -10.12 -22.79
CA LYS A 217 2.36 -9.77 -23.19
C LYS A 217 3.24 -9.35 -22.00
N ALA A 218 2.90 -9.79 -20.79
CA ALA A 218 3.66 -9.44 -19.59
C ALA A 218 4.92 -10.30 -19.46
N GLU A 219 6.08 -9.65 -19.29
CA GLU A 219 7.36 -10.26 -18.93
C GLU A 219 7.51 -10.26 -17.40
N LEU A 220 8.17 -11.27 -16.84
CA LEU A 220 8.38 -11.35 -15.39
C LEU A 220 9.60 -10.52 -14.97
N LEU A 221 9.43 -9.70 -13.94
CA LEU A 221 10.53 -9.07 -13.23
C LEU A 221 11.34 -10.13 -12.51
N SER A 222 12.65 -10.01 -12.62
CA SER A 222 13.61 -10.72 -11.79
C SER A 222 14.85 -9.85 -11.61
N ASP A 223 15.67 -10.21 -10.64
CA ASP A 223 16.98 -9.58 -10.41
C ASP A 223 17.94 -9.74 -11.60
N GLN A 224 17.64 -10.64 -12.54
CA GLN A 224 18.44 -10.93 -13.74
C GLN A 224 17.83 -10.35 -15.02
N LEU A 225 16.62 -9.77 -14.95
CA LEU A 225 16.01 -9.15 -16.11
C LEU A 225 16.83 -7.92 -16.51
N GLN A 226 17.18 -7.83 -17.79
CA GLN A 226 17.84 -6.65 -18.33
C GLN A 226 16.85 -5.47 -18.35
N LEU A 227 17.00 -4.60 -17.35
CA LEU A 227 16.40 -3.28 -17.29
C LEU A 227 17.37 -2.26 -17.90
N PRO A 228 16.92 -1.02 -18.20
CA PRO A 228 17.83 0.07 -18.52
C PRO A 228 18.92 0.19 -17.44
N ASP A 229 20.18 0.40 -17.84
CA ASP A 229 21.36 0.32 -16.97
C ASP A 229 21.32 1.26 -15.75
N GLU A 230 20.47 2.27 -15.78
CA GLU A 230 20.26 3.21 -14.68
C GLU A 230 19.23 2.77 -13.64
N ILE A 231 18.65 1.57 -13.80
CA ILE A 231 17.64 0.98 -12.93
C ILE A 231 18.17 -0.32 -12.33
N GLU A 232 18.32 -0.33 -11.01
CA GLU A 232 18.53 -1.53 -10.24
C GLU A 232 17.19 -2.13 -9.80
N CYS A 233 17.13 -3.46 -9.66
CA CYS A 233 15.92 -4.19 -9.28
C CYS A 233 16.19 -5.20 -8.17
N ALA A 234 15.27 -5.29 -7.23
CA ALA A 234 15.26 -6.32 -6.20
C ALA A 234 13.84 -6.86 -6.03
N VAL A 235 13.65 -8.15 -6.30
CA VAL A 235 12.36 -8.81 -6.21
C VAL A 235 12.22 -9.59 -4.90
N LEU A 236 11.22 -9.23 -4.12
CA LEU A 236 10.71 -9.99 -2.99
C LEU A 236 9.64 -10.95 -3.54
N ASP A 237 9.89 -12.24 -3.53
CA ASP A 237 8.91 -13.26 -3.93
C ASP A 237 8.76 -14.28 -2.80
N LEU A 238 7.63 -14.22 -2.11
CA LEU A 238 7.36 -15.11 -0.98
C LEU A 238 6.60 -16.36 -1.43
N PRO A 239 6.72 -17.47 -0.66
CA PRO A 239 5.83 -18.61 -0.84
C PRO A 239 4.34 -18.20 -0.63
N PRO A 240 3.38 -19.01 -1.13
CA PRO A 240 1.96 -18.77 -0.91
C PRO A 240 1.60 -18.56 0.57
N ILE A 241 0.67 -17.64 0.83
CA ILE A 241 0.29 -17.21 2.18
C ILE A 241 -1.10 -17.74 2.52
N GLY A 242 -1.21 -18.38 3.70
CA GLY A 242 -2.49 -18.86 4.24
C GLY A 242 -2.96 -20.18 3.62
N LEU A 243 -4.27 -20.42 3.63
CA LEU A 243 -4.87 -21.67 3.12
C LEU A 243 -4.95 -21.72 1.58
N SER A 244 -4.66 -20.60 0.90
CA SER A 244 -4.65 -20.53 -0.56
C SER A 244 -3.25 -20.79 -1.10
N GLN A 245 -3.10 -21.83 -1.93
CA GLN A 245 -1.86 -22.11 -2.67
C GLN A 245 -1.59 -21.11 -3.80
N ILE A 246 -2.52 -20.19 -4.05
CA ILE A 246 -2.53 -19.29 -5.22
C ILE A 246 -2.07 -17.88 -4.83
N VAL A 247 -2.43 -17.40 -3.64
CA VAL A 247 -2.14 -16.03 -3.22
C VAL A 247 -0.78 -15.99 -2.55
N ARG A 248 0.13 -15.19 -3.10
CA ARG A 248 1.44 -14.91 -2.51
C ARG A 248 1.73 -13.42 -2.55
N PHE A 249 2.49 -12.93 -1.59
CA PHE A 249 2.99 -11.57 -1.60
C PHE A 249 4.29 -11.54 -2.40
N SER A 250 4.31 -10.80 -3.49
CA SER A 250 5.54 -10.46 -4.19
C SER A 250 5.58 -8.99 -4.52
N GLU A 251 6.74 -8.38 -4.34
CA GLU A 251 7.00 -6.98 -4.66
C GLU A 251 8.36 -6.80 -5.36
N ALA A 252 8.41 -5.99 -6.40
CA ALA A 252 9.64 -5.56 -7.06
C ALA A 252 9.96 -4.10 -6.69
N ALA A 253 11.06 -3.90 -5.97
CA ALA A 253 11.62 -2.57 -5.75
C ALA A 253 12.55 -2.22 -6.91
N LEU A 254 12.42 -0.98 -7.40
CA LEU A 254 13.34 -0.41 -8.38
C LEU A 254 14.10 0.75 -7.75
N PHE A 255 15.37 0.88 -8.08
CA PHE A 255 16.21 1.98 -7.60
C PHE A 255 16.92 2.65 -8.77
N HIS A 256 16.85 3.98 -8.82
CA HIS A 256 17.65 4.78 -9.75
C HIS A 256 18.84 5.40 -9.00
N PRO A 257 20.08 4.90 -9.20
CA PRO A 257 21.23 5.30 -8.37
C PRO A 257 21.59 6.77 -8.45
N GLU A 258 21.63 7.35 -9.65
CA GLU A 258 22.01 8.75 -9.83
C GLU A 258 20.97 9.72 -9.27
N LEU A 259 19.68 9.46 -9.51
CA LEU A 259 18.59 10.27 -8.96
C LEU A 259 18.34 9.99 -7.48
N LYS A 260 18.90 8.90 -6.94
CA LYS A 260 18.67 8.42 -5.57
C LYS A 260 17.18 8.22 -5.28
N VAL A 261 16.46 7.64 -6.24
CA VAL A 261 15.02 7.39 -6.16
C VAL A 261 14.78 5.91 -5.94
N LEU A 262 14.16 5.56 -4.83
CA LEU A 262 13.64 4.21 -4.55
C LEU A 262 12.16 4.18 -4.91
N MET A 263 11.75 3.26 -5.77
CA MET A 263 10.36 2.97 -6.06
C MET A 263 10.00 1.64 -5.41
N VAL A 264 9.09 1.71 -4.44
CA VAL A 264 8.51 0.58 -3.71
C VAL A 264 7.00 0.73 -3.70
N CYS A 265 6.28 -0.34 -3.40
CA CYS A 265 4.82 -0.33 -3.31
C CYS A 265 4.37 -0.37 -1.86
N ASP A 266 4.02 -1.55 -1.34
CA ASP A 266 3.47 -1.69 0.01
C ASP A 266 4.47 -2.33 0.97
N ALA A 267 5.63 -2.86 0.52
CA ALA A 267 6.65 -3.41 1.42
C ALA A 267 7.13 -2.38 2.45
N VAL A 268 7.24 -1.11 2.03
CA VAL A 268 7.56 0.03 2.90
C VAL A 268 6.76 1.23 2.42
N ILE A 269 6.17 1.98 3.35
CA ILE A 269 5.33 3.13 3.04
C ILE A 269 5.72 4.35 3.87
N SER A 270 5.33 5.53 3.40
CA SER A 270 5.48 6.79 4.11
C SER A 270 4.16 7.57 4.06
N VAL A 271 3.70 8.01 5.22
CA VAL A 271 2.46 8.79 5.34
C VAL A 271 2.78 10.24 5.63
N GLY A 272 2.29 11.14 4.79
CA GLY A 272 2.47 12.57 4.96
C GLY A 272 1.65 13.14 6.13
N LYS A 273 2.11 14.27 6.69
CA LYS A 273 1.34 15.05 7.68
C LYS A 273 0.03 15.61 7.12
N LYS A 274 -0.06 15.73 5.80
CA LYS A 274 -1.25 16.13 5.03
C LYS A 274 -1.51 15.08 3.94
N PRO A 275 -2.77 14.88 3.53
CA PRO A 275 -3.09 14.02 2.41
C PRO A 275 -2.55 14.60 1.10
N VAL A 276 -2.03 13.73 0.21
CA VAL A 276 -1.53 14.11 -1.11
C VAL A 276 -2.68 14.38 -2.07
N VAL A 277 -3.71 13.53 -2.02
CA VAL A 277 -4.95 13.69 -2.76
C VAL A 277 -5.95 14.44 -1.89
N PRO A 278 -6.63 15.50 -2.38
CA PRO A 278 -7.68 16.17 -1.64
C PRO A 278 -8.76 15.20 -1.16
N ILE A 279 -8.98 15.19 0.16
CA ILE A 279 -10.05 14.44 0.81
C ILE A 279 -11.18 15.43 1.10
N SER A 280 -12.43 15.01 0.90
CA SER A 280 -13.56 15.89 1.13
C SER A 280 -13.65 16.26 2.61
N ARG A 281 -14.07 17.51 2.91
CA ARG A 281 -14.30 17.96 4.28
C ARG A 281 -15.22 17.00 5.04
N ARG A 282 -16.31 16.58 4.41
CA ARG A 282 -17.27 15.61 4.95
C ARG A 282 -16.59 14.30 5.37
N ASP A 283 -15.72 13.74 4.54
CA ASP A 283 -15.02 12.49 4.88
C ASP A 283 -14.08 12.70 6.10
N LEU A 284 -13.41 13.85 6.19
CA LEU A 284 -12.54 14.16 7.33
C LEU A 284 -13.35 14.38 8.62
N GLU A 285 -14.48 15.06 8.54
CA GLU A 285 -15.40 15.27 9.67
C GLU A 285 -15.99 13.95 10.16
N GLU A 286 -16.41 13.07 9.25
CA GLU A 286 -16.89 11.74 9.59
C GLU A 286 -15.80 10.93 10.33
N TRP A 287 -14.55 10.98 9.85
CA TRP A 287 -13.45 10.32 10.55
C TRP A 287 -13.11 10.93 11.91
N ALA A 288 -13.33 12.23 12.09
CA ALA A 288 -13.16 12.92 13.37
C ALA A 288 -14.24 12.54 14.40
N ASP A 289 -15.41 12.07 13.95
CA ASP A 289 -16.46 11.57 14.84
C ASP A 289 -16.11 10.18 15.38
N ASP A 290 -16.09 10.06 16.71
CA ASP A 290 -15.90 8.82 17.45
C ASP A 290 -16.98 7.75 17.15
N ARG A 291 -18.14 8.17 16.64
CA ARG A 291 -19.30 7.31 16.37
C ARG A 291 -19.42 6.88 14.91
N ASN A 292 -18.43 7.20 14.08
CA ASN A 292 -18.49 6.82 12.68
C ASN A 292 -18.59 5.30 12.50
N THR A 293 -19.03 4.89 11.32
CA THR A 293 -19.28 3.49 10.96
C THR A 293 -18.02 2.64 11.05
N ALA A 294 -16.87 3.19 10.68
CA ALA A 294 -15.59 2.49 10.73
C ALA A 294 -15.15 2.19 12.17
N ILE A 295 -15.10 3.20 13.04
CA ILE A 295 -14.75 3.07 14.45
C ILE A 295 -15.78 2.19 15.17
N THR A 296 -17.06 2.34 14.86
CA THR A 296 -18.12 1.48 15.40
C THR A 296 -17.93 0.03 14.99
N GLY A 297 -17.61 -0.24 13.72
CA GLY A 297 -17.30 -1.57 13.22
C GLY A 297 -16.09 -2.19 13.92
N LEU A 298 -14.98 -1.44 14.01
CA LEU A 298 -13.77 -1.87 14.73
C LEU A 298 -14.06 -2.19 16.20
N ARG A 299 -14.89 -1.36 16.86
CA ARG A 299 -15.32 -1.58 18.25
C ARG A 299 -16.17 -2.83 18.40
N LEU A 300 -17.19 -3.02 17.56
CA LEU A 300 -18.11 -4.17 17.63
C LEU A 300 -17.39 -5.48 17.37
N LEU A 301 -16.45 -5.49 16.42
CA LEU A 301 -15.65 -6.66 16.08
C LEU A 301 -14.48 -6.90 17.07
N GLY A 302 -14.27 -6.01 18.05
CA GLY A 302 -13.17 -6.14 19.03
C GLY A 302 -11.79 -6.06 18.38
N LEU A 303 -11.66 -5.41 17.22
CA LEU A 303 -10.42 -5.34 16.47
C LEU A 303 -9.52 -4.23 17.04
N PHE A 304 -8.21 -4.49 17.08
CA PHE A 304 -7.15 -3.51 17.39
C PHE A 304 -7.22 -2.86 18.78
N GLY A 305 -7.83 -3.54 19.74
CA GLY A 305 -8.00 -3.00 21.09
C GLY A 305 -8.91 -1.76 21.15
N VAL A 306 -9.66 -1.48 20.07
CA VAL A 306 -10.53 -0.29 19.98
C VAL A 306 -11.64 -0.36 21.03
N ARG A 307 -12.16 -1.55 21.33
CA ARG A 307 -13.21 -1.76 22.33
C ARG A 307 -12.73 -1.43 23.74
N GLU A 308 -11.55 -1.90 24.11
CA GLU A 308 -10.95 -1.68 25.43
C GLU A 308 -10.61 -0.18 25.61
N ARG A 309 -9.94 0.41 24.61
CA ARG A 309 -9.58 1.85 24.62
C ARG A 309 -10.81 2.77 24.62
N TRP A 310 -11.90 2.35 23.98
CA TRP A 310 -13.19 3.07 24.01
C TRP A 310 -13.78 3.14 25.41
N ASN A 311 -13.72 2.04 26.16
CA ASN A 311 -14.23 1.98 27.53
C ASN A 311 -13.41 2.90 28.44
N ASP A 312 -12.08 2.91 28.30
CA ASP A 312 -11.18 3.83 29.01
C ASP A 312 -11.48 5.31 28.69
N LEU A 313 -11.71 5.61 27.41
CA LEU A 313 -12.07 6.97 26.95
C LEU A 313 -13.42 7.44 27.51
N ARG A 314 -14.43 6.57 27.56
CA ARG A 314 -15.72 6.89 28.18
C ARG A 314 -15.57 7.19 29.67
N ALA A 315 -14.81 6.36 30.39
CA ALA A 315 -14.52 6.57 31.81
C ALA A 315 -13.76 7.90 32.06
N ALA A 316 -12.89 8.31 31.12
CA ALA A 316 -12.18 9.59 31.20
C ALA A 316 -13.04 10.81 30.80
N ARG A 317 -14.00 10.66 29.88
CA ARG A 317 -14.90 11.75 29.44
C ARG A 317 -16.03 12.03 30.41
N SER A 318 -16.48 11.04 31.19
CA SER A 318 -17.44 11.31 32.28
C SER A 318 -16.88 12.24 33.37
N LEU A 319 -15.58 12.58 33.31
CA LEU A 319 -14.89 13.48 34.24
C LEU A 319 -14.64 14.89 33.70
N LYS A 320 -14.92 15.20 32.43
CA LYS A 320 -14.70 16.54 31.86
C LYS A 320 -15.87 16.98 30.97
N GLN A 321 -16.68 17.92 31.47
CA GLN A 321 -17.55 18.77 30.65
C GLN A 321 -16.70 19.76 29.85
N GLN A 322 -17.05 20.02 28.58
CA GLN A 322 -16.35 20.97 27.71
C GLN A 322 -17.28 22.09 27.20
N ASP A 323 -16.66 23.26 27.03
CA ASP A 323 -17.17 24.55 26.55
C ASP A 323 -16.57 24.84 25.15
N PRO A 324 -17.24 25.49 24.17
CA PRO A 324 -16.78 25.51 22.78
C PRO A 324 -16.12 26.82 22.33
N ALA A 325 -15.01 26.69 21.59
CA ALA A 325 -14.47 27.70 20.68
C ALA A 325 -14.44 27.13 19.25
N GLU A 326 -15.35 27.58 18.38
CA GLU A 326 -15.78 26.85 17.19
C GLU A 326 -14.76 26.83 16.02
N ARG A 327 -13.94 27.88 15.84
CA ARG A 327 -12.96 27.94 14.71
C ARG A 327 -11.67 27.17 14.94
N GLY A 328 -11.23 27.03 16.19
CA GLY A 328 -10.08 26.19 16.55
C GLY A 328 -10.43 24.71 16.55
N ALA A 329 -11.68 24.38 16.93
CA ALA A 329 -12.21 23.03 16.94
C ALA A 329 -12.29 22.41 15.54
N GLU A 330 -12.69 23.18 14.52
CA GLU A 330 -12.83 22.70 13.13
C GLU A 330 -11.48 22.23 12.53
N LYS A 331 -10.42 23.05 12.64
CA LYS A 331 -9.08 22.66 12.16
C LYS A 331 -8.53 21.44 12.91
N CYS A 332 -8.80 21.35 14.21
CA CYS A 332 -8.46 20.19 15.01
C CYS A 332 -9.22 18.94 14.57
N ALA A 333 -10.51 19.06 14.23
CA ALA A 333 -11.33 17.95 13.73
C ALA A 333 -10.81 17.45 12.38
N MET A 334 -10.52 18.33 11.42
CA MET A 334 -9.96 17.90 10.13
C MET A 334 -8.60 17.21 10.27
N SER A 335 -7.73 17.74 11.14
CA SER A 335 -6.45 17.10 11.45
C SER A 335 -6.64 15.73 12.10
N LEU A 336 -7.55 15.62 13.07
CA LEU A 336 -7.88 14.36 13.73
C LEU A 336 -8.43 13.34 12.73
N GLY A 337 -9.37 13.74 11.87
CA GLY A 337 -9.94 12.91 10.81
C GLY A 337 -8.86 12.34 9.88
N TRP A 338 -7.92 13.18 9.43
CA TRP A 338 -6.78 12.71 8.65
C TRP A 338 -5.91 11.73 9.43
N GLN A 339 -5.53 12.05 10.67
CA GLN A 339 -4.69 11.17 11.50
C GLN A 339 -5.35 9.80 11.68
N ARG A 340 -6.66 9.75 11.93
CA ARG A 340 -7.40 8.48 12.09
C ARG A 340 -7.48 7.69 10.79
N MET A 341 -7.76 8.36 9.68
CA MET A 341 -7.86 7.74 8.37
C MET A 341 -6.49 7.17 7.94
N ALA A 342 -5.43 7.96 8.05
CA ALA A 342 -4.05 7.57 7.83
C ALA A 342 -3.67 6.36 8.69
N MET A 343 -3.91 6.43 10.00
CA MET A 343 -3.57 5.35 10.91
C MET A 343 -4.36 4.07 10.63
N THR A 344 -5.63 4.20 10.23
CA THR A 344 -6.44 3.04 9.85
C THR A 344 -5.95 2.41 8.55
N SER A 345 -5.51 3.23 7.58
CA SER A 345 -4.96 2.72 6.33
C SER A 345 -3.63 1.99 6.45
N LEU A 346 -2.89 2.18 7.54
CA LEU A 346 -1.68 1.42 7.82
C LEU A 346 -1.97 -0.05 8.20
N TYR A 347 -3.25 -0.40 8.43
CA TYR A 347 -3.80 -1.73 8.72
C TYR A 347 -3.08 -2.53 9.81
N PHE A 348 -3.84 -3.00 10.80
CA PHE A 348 -3.39 -3.83 11.93
C PHE A 348 -2.35 -3.11 12.84
N GLY A 349 -2.28 -3.46 14.13
CA GLY A 349 -1.18 -2.99 15.02
C GLY A 349 -1.38 -1.71 15.83
N GLN A 350 -0.39 -1.43 16.69
CA GLN A 350 -0.46 -0.79 18.02
C GLN A 350 -0.99 0.65 18.13
N ALA A 351 -1.29 1.31 17.03
CA ALA A 351 -1.71 2.71 17.06
C ALA A 351 -3.10 2.87 17.68
N ASP A 352 -3.24 3.87 18.55
CA ASP A 352 -4.54 4.24 19.12
C ASP A 352 -5.35 5.02 18.08
N VAL A 353 -6.17 4.33 17.28
CA VAL A 353 -7.03 4.96 16.26
C VAL A 353 -8.00 5.98 16.92
N LEU A 354 -8.35 5.82 18.19
CA LEU A 354 -9.20 6.79 18.89
C LEU A 354 -8.41 8.03 19.31
N ARG A 355 -7.13 7.87 19.69
CA ARG A 355 -6.19 8.96 20.03
C ARG A 355 -4.91 8.89 19.19
N PRO A 356 -4.97 9.18 17.88
CA PRO A 356 -3.90 8.83 16.95
C PRO A 356 -2.67 9.74 17.07
N SER A 357 -2.76 10.90 17.72
CA SER A 357 -1.75 11.96 17.60
C SER A 357 -0.33 11.53 17.94
N LYS A 358 -0.13 10.78 19.04
CA LYS A 358 1.19 10.27 19.41
C LYS A 358 1.73 9.28 18.39
N SER A 359 0.92 8.32 17.95
CA SER A 359 1.31 7.33 16.94
C SER A 359 1.57 7.98 15.58
N PHE A 360 0.72 8.93 15.20
CA PHE A 360 0.85 9.68 13.96
C PHE A 360 2.11 10.53 13.94
N GLU A 361 2.45 11.21 15.03
CA GLU A 361 3.71 11.96 15.13
C GLU A 361 4.94 11.06 15.02
N GLN A 362 4.87 9.85 15.57
CA GLN A 362 5.96 8.88 15.51
C GLN A 362 6.14 8.22 14.12
N LEU A 363 5.07 8.13 13.32
CA LEU A 363 5.06 7.39 12.05
C LEU A 363 5.06 8.31 10.82
N SER A 364 4.46 9.50 10.92
CA SER A 364 4.34 10.43 9.79
C SER A 364 5.72 10.87 9.31
N SER A 365 5.85 11.01 7.99
CA SER A 365 7.09 11.39 7.30
C SER A 365 8.28 10.45 7.54
N ARG A 366 8.02 9.20 7.93
CA ARG A 366 9.03 8.14 8.06
C ARG A 366 8.67 6.97 7.16
N LEU A 367 9.69 6.22 6.78
CA LEU A 367 9.51 4.92 6.16
C LEU A 367 9.15 3.90 7.23
N VAL A 368 8.02 3.24 7.05
CA VAL A 368 7.51 2.24 7.97
C VAL A 368 7.14 0.99 7.18
N VAL A 369 7.47 -0.18 7.73
CA VAL A 369 6.89 -1.43 7.26
C VAL A 369 5.45 -1.46 7.77
N PRO A 370 4.43 -1.57 6.90
CA PRO A 370 3.04 -1.64 7.35
C PRO A 370 2.87 -2.79 8.34
N PRO A 371 2.23 -2.56 9.50
CA PRO A 371 2.03 -3.63 10.48
C PRO A 371 1.24 -4.82 9.93
N VAL A 372 0.38 -4.63 8.93
CA VAL A 372 -0.31 -5.72 8.20
C VAL A 372 0.68 -6.71 7.61
N LEU A 373 1.77 -6.22 6.99
CA LEU A 373 2.81 -7.10 6.47
C LEU A 373 3.54 -7.77 7.63
N GLY A 374 3.92 -7.02 8.65
CA GLY A 374 4.54 -7.56 9.86
C GLY A 374 3.70 -8.61 10.59
N THR A 375 2.38 -8.64 10.42
CA THR A 375 1.48 -9.59 11.10
C THR A 375 1.07 -10.75 10.20
N LEU A 376 0.61 -10.45 8.98
CA LEU A 376 0.00 -11.44 8.08
C LEU A 376 1.01 -12.07 7.12
N VAL A 377 2.08 -11.34 6.79
CA VAL A 377 3.04 -11.71 5.75
C VAL A 377 4.37 -12.17 6.37
N TYR A 378 5.00 -11.34 7.20
CA TYR A 378 6.33 -11.55 7.79
C TYR A 378 6.29 -12.05 9.26
N GLY A 379 5.10 -12.13 9.87
CA GLY A 379 4.97 -12.19 11.33
C GLY A 379 5.43 -13.46 12.04
N PRO A 380 5.42 -13.44 13.39
CA PRO A 380 5.84 -14.57 14.22
C PRO A 380 5.00 -15.82 13.91
N GLY A 381 5.66 -16.93 13.57
CA GLY A 381 5.01 -18.19 13.17
C GLY A 381 4.99 -18.47 11.67
N LYS A 382 5.62 -17.63 10.85
CA LYS A 382 5.98 -17.96 9.46
C LYS A 382 7.21 -18.87 9.42
N THR A 383 7.41 -19.55 8.30
CA THR A 383 8.54 -20.47 8.09
C THR A 383 9.87 -19.72 8.07
N ASP A 384 10.95 -20.39 8.47
CA ASP A 384 12.32 -19.86 8.36
C ASP A 384 12.66 -19.40 6.93
N GLU A 385 12.01 -20.03 5.93
CA GLU A 385 12.10 -19.65 4.53
C GLU A 385 11.58 -18.22 4.28
N VAL A 386 10.42 -17.83 4.82
CA VAL A 386 9.88 -16.47 4.66
C VAL A 386 10.84 -15.45 5.28
N ALA A 387 11.32 -15.73 6.49
CA ALA A 387 12.27 -14.85 7.17
C ALA A 387 13.56 -14.66 6.36
N ALA A 388 14.13 -15.75 5.85
CA ALA A 388 15.36 -15.71 5.04
C ALA A 388 15.18 -14.92 3.73
N VAL A 389 14.03 -15.07 3.06
CA VAL A 389 13.74 -14.32 1.82
C VAL A 389 13.58 -12.82 2.10
N VAL A 390 12.85 -12.46 3.17
CA VAL A 390 12.67 -11.05 3.57
C VAL A 390 13.99 -10.43 4.01
N GLU A 391 14.80 -11.14 4.81
CA GLU A 391 16.11 -10.67 5.25
C GLU A 391 17.05 -10.44 4.06
N LYS A 392 17.12 -11.39 3.13
CA LYS A 392 17.93 -11.24 1.91
C LYS A 392 17.51 -10.03 1.07
N TRP A 393 16.21 -9.87 0.83
CA TRP A 393 15.70 -8.77 0.03
C TRP A 393 15.90 -7.41 0.73
N SER A 394 15.55 -7.32 2.02
CA SER A 394 15.72 -6.09 2.79
C SER A 394 17.19 -5.71 2.95
N GLY A 395 18.10 -6.67 3.10
CA GLY A 395 19.54 -6.45 3.09
C GLY A 395 20.00 -5.79 1.79
N LYS A 396 19.57 -6.30 0.63
CA LYS A 396 19.88 -5.71 -0.69
C LYS A 396 19.32 -4.30 -0.84
N VAL A 397 18.03 -4.09 -0.52
CA VAL A 397 17.39 -2.77 -0.62
C VAL A 397 18.03 -1.75 0.35
N ALA A 398 18.49 -2.19 1.52
CA ALA A 398 19.16 -1.33 2.50
C ALA A 398 20.54 -0.81 2.06
N GLU A 399 21.19 -1.46 1.08
CA GLU A 399 22.44 -0.98 0.49
C GLU A 399 22.22 0.23 -0.44
N TRP A 400 21.01 0.42 -0.95
CA TRP A 400 20.66 1.50 -1.86
C TRP A 400 20.59 2.85 -1.14
N LYS A 401 21.41 3.79 -1.59
CA LYS A 401 21.48 5.15 -1.03
C LYS A 401 20.47 6.08 -1.70
N PHE A 402 19.21 5.98 -1.31
CA PHE A 402 18.13 6.85 -1.79
C PHE A 402 17.93 8.10 -0.93
N SER A 403 17.38 9.16 -1.53
CA SER A 403 16.89 10.38 -0.85
C SER A 403 15.42 10.67 -1.14
N THR A 404 14.84 9.96 -2.11
CA THR A 404 13.45 10.08 -2.55
C THR A 404 12.82 8.69 -2.61
N VAL A 405 11.58 8.56 -2.12
CA VAL A 405 10.78 7.32 -2.13
C VAL A 405 9.38 7.58 -2.67
#